data_AF-A0A955HS38-F1
#
_entry.id   AF-A0A955HS38-F1
#
_cell.length_a   1.000
_cell.length_b   1.000
_cell.length_c   1.000
_cell.angle_alpha   90.00
_cell.angle_beta   90.00
_cell.angle_gamma   90.00
#
_symmetry.space_group_name_H-M   'P 1'
#
loop_
_entity.id
_entity.type
_entity.pdbx_description
1 polymer ?
#
loop_
_entity_poly.entity_id
_entity_poly.type
_entity_poly.pdbx_seq_one_letter_code
_entity_poly.pdbx_strand_id
1 'polypeptide(L)'
;MNTLVFGISLSALLSTTSLFIVLFRVSPLLAPAQALFAFFFSALLSVTTVSTLLLMAIWKKVPGLTWDTGKLTSICLRQGIFLGIATTITALFLVLQLLTWWIAILIYGVFLLVELALEH
;
A
#
# COMPACT_ATOMS: atom_id res chain seq x y z
N MET A 1 -2.73 -18.32 -16.72
CA MET A 1 -1.45 -17.60 -16.52
C MET A 1 -1.66 -16.09 -16.33
N ASN A 2 -2.66 -15.59 -15.58
CA ASN A 2 -3.20 -14.25 -15.90
C ASN A 2 -3.44 -13.24 -14.76
N THR A 3 -3.08 -13.48 -13.50
CA THR A 3 -3.32 -12.47 -12.43
C THR A 3 -2.04 -12.01 -11.74
N LEU A 4 -1.18 -12.95 -11.33
CA LEU A 4 0.09 -12.63 -10.66
C LEU A 4 1.08 -11.93 -11.58
N VAL A 5 1.32 -12.48 -12.79
CA VAL A 5 2.25 -11.87 -13.76
C VAL A 5 1.75 -10.49 -14.21
N PHE A 6 0.43 -10.33 -14.35
CA PHE A 6 -0.19 -9.04 -14.67
C PHE A 6 -0.09 -8.04 -13.52
N GLY A 7 -0.29 -8.47 -12.28
CA GLY A 7 -0.13 -7.60 -11.10
C GLY A 7 1.32 -7.15 -10.91
N ILE A 8 2.28 -8.06 -11.11
CA ILE A 8 3.71 -7.75 -11.05
C ILE A 8 4.11 -6.83 -12.20
N SER A 9 3.63 -7.06 -13.43
CA SER A 9 3.95 -6.20 -14.57
C SER A 9 3.33 -4.80 -14.43
N LEU A 10 2.11 -4.70 -13.93
CA LEU A 10 1.43 -3.43 -13.68
C LEU A 10 2.13 -2.64 -12.56
N SER A 11 2.47 -3.30 -11.45
CA SER A 11 3.23 -2.69 -10.35
C SER A 11 4.63 -2.27 -10.78
N ALA A 12 5.32 -3.10 -11.58
CA ALA A 12 6.63 -2.77 -12.15
C ALA A 12 6.53 -1.54 -13.08
N LEU A 13 5.51 -1.47 -13.94
CA LEU A 13 5.27 -0.34 -14.84
C LEU A 13 5.03 0.96 -14.06
N LEU A 14 4.23 0.90 -12.99
CA LEU A 14 3.90 2.03 -12.12
C LEU A 14 5.09 2.47 -11.24
N SER A 15 5.91 1.52 -10.81
CA SER A 15 7.19 1.80 -10.14
C SER A 15 8.19 2.45 -11.11
N THR A 16 8.37 1.91 -12.32
CA THR A 16 9.27 2.52 -13.33
C THR A 16 8.83 3.90 -13.77
N THR A 17 7.52 4.15 -13.90
CA THR A 17 7.01 5.50 -14.23
C THR A 17 7.25 6.48 -13.09
N SER A 18 7.09 6.07 -11.82
CA SER A 18 7.46 6.90 -10.67
C SER A 18 8.96 7.25 -10.66
N LEU A 19 9.82 6.26 -10.95
CA LEU A 19 11.26 6.43 -11.05
C LEU A 19 11.65 7.34 -12.22
N PHE A 20 10.96 7.24 -13.35
CA PHE A 20 11.15 8.13 -14.49
C PHE A 20 10.73 9.57 -14.20
N ILE A 21 9.67 9.80 -13.42
CA ILE A 21 9.28 11.16 -12.99
C ILE A 21 10.37 11.79 -12.12
N VAL A 22 10.98 11.00 -11.22
CA VAL A 22 12.09 11.44 -10.38
C VAL A 22 13.38 11.66 -11.19
N LEU A 23 13.74 10.72 -12.07
CA LEU A 23 14.96 10.79 -12.90
C LEU A 23 14.89 11.88 -13.96
N PHE A 24 13.76 12.03 -14.65
CA PHE A 24 13.64 13.00 -15.74
C PHE A 24 13.52 14.44 -15.26
N ARG A 25 13.49 14.69 -13.94
CA ARG A 25 13.41 16.05 -13.37
C ARG A 25 12.52 16.96 -14.24
N VAL A 26 11.30 16.51 -14.57
CA VAL A 26 10.27 17.48 -14.89
C VAL A 26 10.15 18.24 -13.60
N SER A 27 10.78 19.42 -13.56
CA SER A 27 10.92 20.19 -12.33
C SER A 27 9.53 20.19 -11.69
N PRO A 28 9.36 19.72 -10.44
CA PRO A 28 8.02 19.67 -9.83
C PRO A 28 7.35 21.05 -9.80
N LEU A 29 8.11 22.11 -10.09
CA LEU A 29 7.67 23.46 -10.39
C LEU A 29 6.84 23.64 -11.69
N LEU A 30 7.07 22.84 -12.74
CA LEU A 30 6.43 23.02 -14.06
C LEU A 30 5.05 22.34 -14.17
N ALA A 31 4.81 21.25 -13.43
CA ALA A 31 3.55 20.52 -13.45
C ALA A 31 3.22 19.84 -12.11
N PRO A 32 3.04 20.61 -11.02
CA PRO A 32 2.86 20.07 -9.67
C PRO A 32 1.64 19.14 -9.54
N ALA A 33 0.56 19.43 -10.27
CA ALA A 33 -0.65 18.62 -10.23
C ALA A 33 -0.40 17.17 -10.69
N GLN A 34 0.28 16.97 -11.81
CA GLN A 34 0.53 15.63 -12.37
C GLN A 34 1.54 14.83 -11.54
N ALA A 35 2.58 15.50 -11.04
CA ALA A 35 3.62 14.86 -10.22
C ALA A 35 3.06 14.35 -8.89
N LEU A 36 2.17 15.12 -8.25
CA LEU A 36 1.55 14.72 -6.98
C LEU A 36 0.67 13.48 -7.16
N PHE A 37 -0.22 13.45 -8.15
CA PHE A 37 -1.07 12.28 -8.39
C PHE A 37 -0.25 11.02 -8.70
N ALA A 38 0.79 11.15 -9.54
CA ALA A 38 1.66 10.02 -9.86
C ALA A 38 2.45 9.52 -8.65
N PHE A 39 2.94 10.43 -7.79
CA PHE A 39 3.60 10.08 -6.54
C PHE A 39 2.67 9.28 -5.62
N PHE A 40 1.48 9.81 -5.32
CA PHE A 40 0.53 9.13 -4.43
C PHE A 40 0.03 7.79 -5.00
N PHE A 41 -0.17 7.70 -6.31
CA PHE A 41 -0.57 6.44 -6.93
C PHE A 41 0.56 5.39 -6.88
N SER A 42 1.81 5.81 -7.12
CA SER A 42 2.96 4.91 -6.96
C SER A 42 3.16 4.47 -5.51
N ALA A 43 2.95 5.38 -4.55
CA ALA A 43 3.04 5.08 -3.12
C ALA A 43 1.94 4.10 -2.70
N LEU A 44 0.69 4.31 -3.11
CA LEU A 44 -0.42 3.39 -2.88
C LEU A 44 -0.08 1.97 -3.32
N LEU A 45 0.42 1.82 -4.55
CA LEU A 45 0.75 0.52 -5.14
C LEU A 45 1.97 -0.12 -4.47
N SER A 46 2.99 0.66 -4.17
CA SER A 46 4.17 0.20 -3.44
C SER A 46 3.80 -0.30 -2.04
N VAL A 47 3.05 0.50 -1.28
CA VAL A 47 2.64 0.12 0.08
C VAL A 47 1.70 -1.08 0.04
N THR A 48 0.75 -1.13 -0.89
CA THR A 48 -0.12 -2.30 -1.07
C THR A 48 0.70 -3.57 -1.39
N THR A 49 1.63 -3.51 -2.35
CA THR A 49 2.42 -4.69 -2.72
C THR A 49 3.40 -5.14 -1.63
N VAL A 50 4.06 -4.21 -0.94
CA VAL A 50 4.96 -4.53 0.17
C VAL A 50 4.18 -5.10 1.35
N SER A 51 3.05 -4.48 1.73
CA SER A 51 2.22 -4.93 2.85
C SER A 51 1.60 -6.30 2.60
N THR A 52 1.05 -6.55 1.41
CA THR A 52 0.52 -7.88 1.02
C THR A 52 1.58 -8.97 1.11
N LEU A 53 2.81 -8.73 0.63
CA LEU A 53 3.92 -9.68 0.72
C LEU A 53 4.40 -9.90 2.15
N LEU A 54 4.50 -8.83 2.95
CA LEU A 54 4.87 -8.92 4.37
C LEU A 54 3.84 -9.74 5.16
N LEU A 55 2.56 -9.45 4.99
CA LEU A 55 1.48 -10.19 5.65
C LEU A 55 1.48 -11.65 5.21
N MET A 56 1.65 -11.92 3.91
CA MET A 56 1.77 -13.30 3.41
C MET A 56 2.97 -14.04 4.00
N ALA A 57 4.10 -13.37 4.21
CA ALA A 57 5.28 -13.95 4.86
C ALA A 57 5.06 -14.20 6.36
N ILE A 58 4.35 -13.29 7.05
CA ILE A 58 3.98 -13.43 8.47
C ILE A 58 3.02 -14.61 8.65
N TRP A 59 1.91 -14.64 7.90
CA TRP A 59 0.90 -15.69 7.98
C TRP A 59 1.43 -17.07 7.64
N LYS A 60 2.41 -17.17 6.72
CA LYS A 60 3.11 -18.44 6.43
C LYS A 60 3.95 -18.98 7.59
N LYS A 61 4.41 -18.11 8.50
CA LYS A 61 5.23 -18.48 9.65
C LYS A 61 4.41 -18.73 10.92
N VAL A 62 3.11 -18.44 10.93
CA VAL A 62 2.24 -18.68 12.08
C VAL A 62 1.95 -20.19 12.19
N PRO A 63 2.42 -20.88 13.25
CA PRO A 63 2.14 -22.29 13.44
C PRO A 63 0.66 -22.51 13.79
N GLY A 64 -0.01 -23.46 13.13
CA GLY A 64 -1.41 -23.83 13.40
C GLY A 64 -2.44 -23.36 12.36
N LEU A 65 -2.02 -22.59 11.35
CA LEU A 65 -2.94 -22.04 10.34
C LEU A 65 -2.78 -22.74 8.98
N THR A 66 -3.55 -23.81 8.75
CA THR A 66 -3.58 -24.53 7.46
C THR A 66 -4.61 -23.91 6.51
N TRP A 67 -4.45 -22.63 6.18
CA TRP A 67 -5.30 -21.99 5.17
C TRP A 67 -4.82 -22.35 3.75
N ASP A 68 -5.77 -22.65 2.87
CA ASP A 68 -5.48 -22.81 1.45
C ASP A 68 -4.78 -21.57 0.89
N THR A 69 -3.78 -21.78 0.04
CA THR A 69 -2.93 -20.69 -0.49
C THR A 69 -3.76 -19.59 -1.17
N GLY A 70 -4.88 -19.94 -1.81
CA GLY A 70 -5.80 -18.97 -2.43
C GLY A 70 -6.61 -18.13 -1.42
N LYS A 71 -6.99 -18.71 -0.29
CA LYS A 71 -7.69 -17.98 0.78
C LYS A 71 -6.73 -17.02 1.49
N LEU A 72 -5.49 -17.47 1.73
CA LEU A 72 -4.44 -16.67 2.34
C LEU A 72 -4.06 -15.47 1.47
N THR A 73 -3.89 -15.65 0.15
CA THR A 73 -3.59 -14.53 -0.76
C THR A 73 -4.74 -13.53 -0.84
N SER A 74 -6.00 -13.97 -0.83
CA SER A 74 -7.16 -13.06 -0.84
C SER A 74 -7.25 -12.20 0.42
N ILE A 75 -7.01 -12.79 1.61
CA ILE A 75 -7.00 -12.06 2.88
C ILE A 75 -5.84 -11.05 2.91
N CYS A 76 -4.64 -11.49 2.55
CA CYS A 76 -3.46 -10.64 2.51
C CYS A 76 -3.66 -9.48 1.52
N LEU A 77 -4.23 -9.74 0.33
CA LEU A 77 -4.52 -8.72 -0.67
C LEU A 77 -5.47 -7.65 -0.12
N ARG A 78 -6.56 -8.07 0.52
CA ARG A 78 -7.52 -7.15 1.14
C ARG A 78 -6.84 -6.29 2.20
N GLN A 79 -6.12 -6.91 3.13
CA GLN A 79 -5.39 -6.22 4.19
C GLN A 79 -4.39 -5.19 3.63
N GLY A 80 -3.63 -5.59 2.62
CA GLY A 80 -2.65 -4.70 2.01
C GLY A 80 -3.28 -3.54 1.24
N ILE A 81 -4.42 -3.75 0.55
CA ILE A 81 -5.16 -2.67 -0.12
C ILE A 81 -5.69 -1.67 0.92
N PHE A 82 -6.29 -2.17 2.00
CA PHE A 82 -6.79 -1.32 3.08
C PHE A 82 -5.67 -0.50 3.72
N LEU A 83 -4.54 -1.13 4.02
CA LEU A 83 -3.37 -0.46 4.59
C LEU A 83 -2.75 0.54 3.60
N GLY A 84 -2.72 0.20 2.31
CA GLY A 84 -2.32 1.10 1.23
C GLY A 84 -3.21 2.35 1.13
N ILE A 85 -4.53 2.19 1.22
CA ILE A 85 -5.47 3.32 1.21
C ILE A 85 -5.28 4.18 2.47
N ALA A 86 -5.22 3.55 3.65
CA ALA A 86 -5.03 4.26 4.91
C ALA A 86 -3.72 5.06 4.90
N THR A 87 -2.62 4.47 4.47
CA THR A 87 -1.30 5.13 4.37
C THR A 87 -1.33 6.31 3.39
N THR A 88 -1.96 6.14 2.23
CA THR A 88 -2.05 7.20 1.20
C THR A 88 -2.88 8.38 1.71
N ILE A 89 -4.03 8.13 2.35
CA ILE A 89 -4.88 9.16 2.94
C ILE A 89 -4.16 9.88 4.08
N THR A 90 -3.50 9.14 4.95
CA THR A 90 -2.78 9.72 6.10
C THR A 90 -1.60 10.57 5.63
N ALA A 91 -0.84 10.11 4.63
CA ALA A 91 0.23 10.87 4.01
C ALA A 91 -0.29 12.17 3.37
N LEU A 92 -1.44 12.12 2.69
CA LEU A 92 -2.08 13.29 2.11
C LEU A 92 -2.45 14.33 3.18
N PHE A 93 -3.06 13.90 4.29
CA PHE A 93 -3.40 14.81 5.39
C PHE A 93 -2.17 15.35 6.14
N LEU A 94 -1.08 14.59 6.21
CA LEU A 94 0.17 15.03 6.81
C LEU A 94 0.88 16.08 5.94
N VAL A 95 0.87 15.90 4.61
CA VAL A 95 1.39 16.90 3.65
C VAL A 95 0.59 18.20 3.69
N LEU A 96 -0.74 18.12 3.85
CA LEU A 96 -1.61 19.29 4.04
C LEU A 96 -1.50 19.94 5.43
N GLN A 97 -0.66 19.40 6.32
CA GLN A 97 -0.53 19.80 7.73
C GLN A 97 -1.86 19.82 8.50
N LEU A 98 -2.87 19.07 8.03
CA LEU A 98 -4.12 18.87 8.75
C LEU A 98 -3.96 17.87 9.90
N LEU A 99 -2.94 17.01 9.82
CA LEU A 99 -2.73 15.90 10.75
C LEU A 99 -1.36 15.99 11.43
N THR A 100 -1.33 15.75 12.73
CA THR A 100 -0.09 15.53 13.48
C THR A 100 0.30 14.05 13.43
N TRP A 101 1.60 13.78 13.54
CA TRP A 101 2.15 12.43 13.46
C TRP A 101 1.59 11.46 14.50
N TRP A 102 1.18 11.95 15.67
CA TRP A 102 0.50 11.15 16.72
C TRP A 102 -0.85 10.60 16.27
N ILE A 103 -1.61 11.39 15.49
CA ILE A 103 -2.92 10.99 14.98
C ILE A 103 -2.74 9.91 13.90
N ALA A 104 -1.68 9.98 13.11
CA ALA A 104 -1.32 8.90 12.18
C ALA A 104 -1.13 7.57 12.92
N ILE A 105 -0.40 7.58 14.04
CA ILE A 105 -0.20 6.37 14.87
C ILE A 105 -1.54 5.84 15.40
N LEU A 106 -2.44 6.72 15.86
CA LEU A 106 -3.77 6.32 16.32
C LEU A 106 -4.61 5.68 15.20
N ILE A 107 -4.54 6.20 13.97
CA ILE A 107 -5.24 5.62 12.81
C ILE A 107 -4.77 4.19 12.56
N TYR A 108 -3.45 3.94 12.58
CA TYR A 108 -2.91 2.58 12.44
C TYR A 108 -3.31 1.68 13.61
N GLY A 109 -3.35 2.20 14.83
CA GLY A 109 -3.80 1.45 16.00
C GLY A 109 -5.26 1.01 15.88
N VAL A 110 -6.16 1.93 15.53
CA VAL A 110 -7.58 1.61 15.29
C VAL A 110 -7.74 0.61 14.15
N PHE A 111 -6.96 0.76 13.07
CA PHE A 111 -6.99 -0.17 11.96
C PHE A 111 -6.65 -1.60 12.39
N LEU A 112 -5.57 -1.77 13.16
CA LEU A 112 -5.13 -3.07 13.68
C LEU A 112 -6.21 -3.69 14.60
N LEU A 113 -6.85 -2.87 15.44
CA LEU A 113 -7.95 -3.31 16.31
C LEU A 113 -9.19 -3.77 15.53
N VAL A 114 -9.57 -3.04 14.46
CA VAL A 114 -10.70 -3.41 13.60
C VAL A 114 -10.42 -4.72 12.86
N GLU A 115 -9.20 -4.90 12.34
CA GLU A 115 -8.80 -6.14 11.67
C GLU A 115 -8.86 -7.34 12.62
N LEU A 116 -8.33 -7.19 13.85
CA LEU A 116 -8.42 -8.20 14.90
C LEU A 116 -9.87 -8.53 15.28
N ALA A 117 -10.75 -7.53 15.32
CA ALA A 117 -12.15 -7.70 15.66
C ALA A 117 -12.96 -8.42 14.55
N LEU A 118 -12.53 -8.34 13.30
CA LEU A 118 -13.17 -9.01 12.15
C LEU A 118 -12.73 -10.48 11.99
N GLU A 119 -11.64 -10.89 12.63
CA GLU A 119 -11.14 -12.28 12.64
C GLU A 119 -11.69 -13.14 13.81
N HIS A 120 -12.66 -12.63 14.58
CA HIS A 120 -13.51 -13.40 15.51
C HIS A 120 -14.96 -13.43 15.01
#